data_AF-A0AAX6FDS1-F1
#
_entry.id   AF-A0AAX6FDS1-F1
#
_cell.length_a   1.000
_cell.length_b   1.000
_cell.length_c   1.000
_cell.angle_alpha   90.00
_cell.angle_beta   90.00
_cell.angle_gamma   90.00
#
_symmetry.space_group_name_H-M   'P 1'
#
loop_
_entity.id
_entity.type
_entity.pdbx_description
1 polymer ?
#
loop_
_entity_poly.entity_id
_entity_poly.type
_entity_poly.pdbx_seq_one_letter_code
_entity_poly.pdbx_strand_id
1 'polypeptide(L)'
;MQNFDMREILHSYGFEHMSTLYNLEKSGLFKKQETRSNWLAITKALQLISDETDTANPNDISYIFSGYAPLSIRLVQHAIRSGWRSIEEILKLLPGPHLDLKRGGSTSSSSDMLQGGQPIPDRVADGRRALALVVFIGGVTFAEIAALRFFEFPGRNRL
;
A
#
# COMPACT_ATOMS: atom_id res chain seq x y z
N MET A 1 -28.19 2.53 -10.45
CA MET A 1 -27.28 1.43 -10.83
C MET A 1 -27.25 0.36 -9.74
N GLN A 2 -26.76 0.64 -8.53
CA GLN A 2 -26.62 -0.40 -7.49
C GLN A 2 -27.89 -1.19 -7.13
N ASN A 3 -29.07 -0.54 -7.11
CA ASN A 3 -30.35 -1.23 -6.86
C ASN A 3 -30.75 -2.22 -7.97
N PHE A 4 -30.25 -2.04 -9.19
CA PHE A 4 -30.50 -2.97 -10.29
C PHE A 4 -29.65 -4.22 -10.13
N ASP A 5 -28.34 -4.05 -9.93
CA ASP A 5 -27.39 -5.15 -9.74
C ASP A 5 -27.75 -6.00 -8.50
N MET A 6 -28.14 -5.35 -7.39
CA MET A 6 -28.62 -6.05 -6.19
C MET A 6 -29.85 -6.92 -6.48
N ARG A 7 -30.83 -6.39 -7.23
CA ARG A 7 -32.05 -7.13 -7.57
C ARG A 7 -31.73 -8.33 -8.44
N GLU A 8 -30.82 -8.19 -9.40
CA GLU A 8 -30.42 -9.27 -10.29
C GLU A 8 -29.70 -10.40 -9.55
N ILE A 9 -28.80 -10.05 -8.61
CA ILE A 9 -28.13 -11.02 -7.74
C ILE A 9 -29.16 -11.77 -6.89
N LEU A 10 -30.08 -11.07 -6.23
CA LEU A 10 -31.09 -11.69 -5.37
C LEU A 10 -32.08 -12.56 -6.15
N HIS A 11 -32.44 -12.15 -7.37
CA HIS A 11 -33.33 -12.92 -8.22
C HIS A 11 -32.66 -14.20 -8.74
N SER A 12 -31.35 -14.13 -9.06
CA SER A 12 -30.61 -15.25 -9.64
C SER A 12 -30.09 -16.25 -8.61
N TYR A 13 -29.69 -15.76 -7.42
CA TYR A 13 -29.02 -16.56 -6.40
C TYR A 13 -29.86 -16.75 -5.12
N GLY A 14 -30.99 -16.04 -4.98
CA GLY A 14 -31.88 -16.15 -3.82
C GLY A 14 -31.77 -15.00 -2.82
N PHE A 15 -32.83 -14.83 -2.01
CA PHE A 15 -32.96 -13.74 -1.05
C PHE A 15 -32.09 -13.90 0.21
N GLU A 16 -31.57 -15.12 0.47
CA GLU A 16 -30.63 -15.42 1.56
C GLU A 16 -29.36 -14.55 1.49
N HIS A 17 -28.96 -14.15 0.28
CA HIS A 17 -27.80 -13.29 0.05
C HIS A 17 -28.01 -11.82 0.43
N MET A 18 -29.23 -11.43 0.83
CA MET A 18 -29.49 -10.08 1.34
C MET A 18 -28.57 -9.73 2.52
N SER A 19 -28.35 -10.70 3.42
CA SER A 19 -27.44 -10.53 4.55
C SER A 19 -25.98 -10.35 4.11
N THR A 20 -25.55 -11.08 3.09
CA THR A 20 -24.21 -10.95 2.48
C THR A 20 -24.03 -9.57 1.84
N LEU A 21 -25.00 -9.13 1.04
CA LEU A 21 -24.97 -7.80 0.40
C LEU A 21 -24.93 -6.68 1.43
N TYR A 22 -25.72 -6.80 2.50
CA TYR A 22 -25.70 -5.86 3.61
C TYR A 22 -24.34 -5.78 4.30
N ASN A 23 -23.68 -6.92 4.53
CA ASN A 23 -22.34 -6.96 5.12
C ASN A 23 -21.29 -6.34 4.20
N LEU A 24 -21.37 -6.57 2.88
CA LEU A 24 -20.47 -5.98 1.88
C LEU A 24 -20.66 -4.46 1.76
N GLU A 25 -21.90 -3.98 1.90
CA GLU A 25 -22.20 -2.56 1.94
C GLU A 25 -21.62 -1.92 3.21
N LYS A 26 -21.86 -2.53 4.37
CA LYS A 26 -21.31 -2.08 5.64
C LYS A 26 -19.78 -2.06 5.68
N SER A 27 -19.12 -3.04 5.03
CA SER A 27 -17.66 -3.06 4.93
C SER A 27 -17.11 -2.10 3.88
N GLY A 28 -17.99 -1.38 3.15
CA GLY A 28 -17.62 -0.43 2.10
C GLY A 28 -17.12 -1.07 0.81
N LEU A 29 -17.22 -2.40 0.67
CA LEU A 29 -16.83 -3.15 -0.54
C LEU A 29 -17.88 -3.03 -1.65
N PHE A 30 -19.14 -2.86 -1.27
CA PHE A 30 -20.24 -2.70 -2.22
C PHE A 30 -21.16 -1.55 -1.81
N LYS A 31 -20.83 -0.33 -2.24
CA LYS A 31 -21.56 0.89 -1.87
C LYS A 31 -21.95 1.72 -3.08
N LYS A 32 -22.98 2.55 -2.91
CA LYS A 32 -23.40 3.50 -3.92
C LYS A 32 -22.30 4.55 -4.07
N GLN A 33 -21.82 4.72 -5.30
CA GLN A 33 -20.87 5.78 -5.58
C GLN A 33 -21.58 7.13 -5.55
N GLU A 34 -21.35 7.92 -4.50
CA GLU A 34 -21.91 9.27 -4.37
C GLU A 34 -21.03 10.32 -5.04
N THR A 35 -19.70 10.15 -4.97
CA THR A 35 -18.71 11.06 -5.55
C THR A 35 -17.74 10.31 -6.46
N ARG A 36 -17.07 11.06 -7.35
CA ARG A 36 -16.06 10.50 -8.24
C ARG A 36 -14.90 9.95 -7.41
N SER A 37 -14.46 8.73 -7.71
CA SER A 37 -13.33 8.10 -7.02
C SER A 37 -12.01 8.73 -7.42
N ASN A 38 -11.13 8.95 -6.43
CA ASN A 38 -9.74 9.39 -6.64
C ASN A 38 -8.82 8.26 -7.16
N TRP A 39 -9.36 7.07 -7.39
CA TRP A 39 -8.61 5.88 -7.78
C TRP A 39 -7.72 6.11 -9.00
N LEU A 40 -8.19 6.86 -10.00
CA LEU A 40 -7.40 7.15 -11.21
C LEU A 40 -6.15 7.98 -10.89
N ALA A 41 -6.27 8.97 -10.01
CA ALA A 41 -5.13 9.80 -9.59
C ALA A 41 -4.12 8.96 -8.79
N ILE A 42 -4.62 8.14 -7.85
CA ILE A 42 -3.79 7.23 -7.04
C ILE A 42 -3.05 6.23 -7.94
N THR A 43 -3.76 5.60 -8.88
CA THR A 43 -3.22 4.61 -9.81
C THR A 43 -2.08 5.18 -10.64
N LYS A 44 -2.25 6.40 -11.17
CA LYS A 44 -1.21 7.08 -11.95
C LYS A 44 -0.03 7.50 -11.10
N ALA A 45 -0.28 8.14 -9.95
CA ALA A 45 0.77 8.67 -9.09
C ALA A 45 1.66 7.58 -8.50
N LEU A 46 1.08 6.42 -8.17
CA LEU A 46 1.80 5.28 -7.60
C LEU A 46 2.21 4.25 -8.65
N GLN A 47 1.95 4.49 -9.94
CA GLN A 47 2.25 3.56 -11.03
C GLN A 47 1.75 2.14 -10.72
N LEU A 48 0.46 2.02 -10.36
CA LEU A 48 -0.12 0.73 -9.96
C LEU A 48 -0.37 -0.19 -11.16
N ILE A 49 -0.45 0.37 -12.37
CA ILE A 49 -0.70 -0.39 -13.60
C ILE A 49 0.49 -0.20 -14.52
N SER A 50 1.07 -1.32 -14.97
CA SER A 50 2.09 -1.40 -16.01
C SER A 50 1.52 -2.16 -17.20
N ASP A 51 1.66 -1.59 -18.39
CA ASP A 51 1.20 -2.21 -19.63
C ASP A 51 2.14 -3.34 -20.10
N GLU A 52 3.41 -3.27 -19.69
CA GLU A 52 4.45 -4.25 -20.03
C GLU A 52 4.96 -4.93 -18.75
N THR A 53 4.89 -6.26 -18.70
CA THR A 53 5.51 -7.05 -17.63
C THR A 53 6.29 -8.22 -18.23
N ASP A 54 7.60 -8.24 -18.01
CA ASP A 54 8.43 -9.42 -18.27
C ASP A 54 8.36 -10.34 -17.06
N THR A 55 7.83 -11.56 -17.26
CA THR A 55 7.71 -12.57 -16.20
C THR A 55 9.00 -13.38 -16.02
N ALA A 56 9.89 -13.41 -17.01
CA ALA A 56 11.16 -14.10 -16.93
C ALA A 56 12.18 -13.29 -16.15
N ASN A 57 12.26 -11.97 -16.41
CA ASN A 57 13.16 -11.05 -15.73
C ASN A 57 12.41 -9.82 -15.20
N PRO A 58 11.57 -9.99 -14.15
CA PRO A 58 10.74 -8.91 -13.64
C PRO A 58 11.59 -7.78 -13.04
N ASN A 59 11.34 -6.55 -13.51
CA ASN A 59 11.97 -5.33 -13.01
C ASN A 59 11.09 -4.57 -11.99
N ASP A 60 9.82 -4.95 -11.87
CA ASP A 60 8.81 -4.31 -11.02
C ASP A 60 7.85 -5.33 -10.41
N ILE A 61 7.32 -5.04 -9.21
CA ILE A 61 6.38 -5.91 -8.46
C ILE A 61 5.05 -6.19 -9.20
N SER A 62 4.70 -5.39 -10.21
CA SER A 62 3.50 -5.58 -11.02
C SER A 62 3.45 -6.93 -11.76
N TYR A 63 4.59 -7.60 -11.95
CA TYR A 63 4.64 -8.93 -12.58
C TYR A 63 3.78 -9.98 -11.86
N ILE A 64 3.59 -9.84 -10.54
CA ILE A 64 2.87 -10.83 -9.71
C ILE A 64 1.39 -10.88 -10.06
N PHE A 65 0.82 -9.75 -10.49
CA PHE A 65 -0.57 -9.65 -10.94
C PHE A 65 -0.64 -9.19 -12.40
N SER A 66 0.32 -9.63 -13.23
CA SER A 66 0.30 -9.44 -14.69
C SER A 66 0.04 -7.99 -15.12
N GLY A 67 0.69 -7.03 -14.45
CA GLY A 67 0.56 -5.61 -14.74
C GLY A 67 0.04 -4.79 -13.57
N TYR A 68 -0.59 -5.40 -12.56
CA TYR A 68 -1.00 -4.69 -11.35
C TYR A 68 0.01 -4.81 -10.21
N ALA A 69 0.49 -3.68 -9.70
CA ALA A 69 1.22 -3.62 -8.44
C ALA A 69 0.24 -3.34 -7.29
N PRO A 70 0.13 -4.23 -6.29
CA PRO A 70 -0.75 -4.00 -5.16
C PRO A 70 -0.44 -2.68 -4.46
N LEU A 71 -1.47 -1.85 -4.28
CA LEU A 71 -1.37 -0.55 -3.60
C LEU A 71 -0.61 -0.66 -2.27
N SER A 72 -0.94 -1.65 -1.44
CA SER A 72 -0.30 -1.91 -0.14
C SER A 72 1.22 -2.04 -0.26
N ILE A 73 1.68 -2.83 -1.22
CA ILE A 73 3.10 -3.08 -1.47
C ILE A 73 3.79 -1.85 -2.05
N ARG A 74 3.10 -1.12 -2.93
CA ARG A 74 3.63 0.11 -3.50
C ARG A 74 3.80 1.22 -2.46
N LEU A 75 2.90 1.30 -1.47
CA LEU A 75 3.07 2.20 -0.33
C LEU A 75 4.30 1.82 0.50
N VAL A 76 4.49 0.53 0.79
CA VAL A 76 5.70 0.04 1.50
C VAL A 76 6.97 0.37 0.71
N GLN A 77 6.96 0.20 -0.62
CA GLN A 77 8.10 0.55 -1.48
C GLN A 77 8.47 2.03 -1.36
N HIS A 78 7.49 2.93 -1.40
CA HIS A 78 7.73 4.37 -1.24
C HIS A 78 8.22 4.70 0.17
N ALA A 79 7.61 4.13 1.21
CA ALA A 79 8.02 4.34 2.58
C ALA A 79 9.49 3.95 2.82
N ILE A 80 9.95 2.82 2.25
CA ILE A 80 11.32 2.33 2.41
C ILE A 80 12.33 3.10 1.55
N ARG A 81 11.98 3.45 0.30
CA ARG A 81 12.93 4.05 -0.64
C ARG A 81 13.01 5.58 -0.54
N SER A 82 11.85 6.23 -0.44
CA SER A 82 11.70 7.69 -0.58
C SER A 82 11.15 8.36 0.68
N GLY A 83 10.56 7.58 1.60
CA GLY A 83 9.87 8.06 2.78
C GLY A 83 8.44 8.55 2.48
N TRP A 84 7.63 8.73 3.52
CA TRP A 84 6.21 9.12 3.40
C TRP A 84 6.00 10.52 2.81
N ARG A 85 6.96 11.43 3.01
CA ARG A 85 6.88 12.82 2.53
C ARG A 85 6.75 12.92 1.01
N SER A 86 7.32 11.96 0.26
CA SER A 86 7.25 11.99 -1.20
C SER A 86 5.86 11.68 -1.75
N ILE A 87 4.97 11.10 -0.94
CA ILE A 87 3.62 10.69 -1.35
C ILE A 87 2.51 11.28 -0.46
N GLU A 88 2.81 12.33 0.31
CA GLU A 88 1.88 12.89 1.31
C GLU A 88 0.53 13.31 0.70
N GLU A 89 0.55 13.98 -0.47
CA GLU A 89 -0.67 14.39 -1.18
C GLU A 89 -1.50 13.19 -1.65
N ILE A 90 -0.86 12.07 -1.98
CA ILE A 90 -1.54 10.85 -2.38
C ILE A 90 -2.13 10.14 -1.16
N LEU A 91 -1.44 10.16 -0.02
CA LEU A 91 -1.96 9.63 1.23
C LEU A 91 -3.27 10.33 1.62
N LYS A 92 -3.35 11.66 1.51
CA LYS A 92 -4.59 12.42 1.79
C LYS A 92 -5.82 11.97 0.98
N LEU A 93 -5.62 11.26 -0.13
CA LEU A 93 -6.71 10.71 -0.97
C LEU A 93 -7.16 9.31 -0.52
N LEU A 94 -6.39 8.63 0.32
CA LEU A 94 -6.69 7.29 0.83
C LEU A 94 -7.58 7.37 2.08
N PRO A 95 -8.40 6.34 2.34
CA PRO A 95 -9.21 6.30 3.53
C PRO A 95 -8.36 6.09 4.79
N GLY A 96 -8.72 6.81 5.85
CA GLY A 96 -8.13 6.65 7.18
C GLY A 96 -7.02 7.65 7.49
N PRO A 97 -6.57 7.72 8.76
CA PRO A 97 -5.49 8.60 9.17
C PRO A 97 -4.12 8.06 8.72
N HIS A 98 -3.19 8.96 8.43
CA HIS A 98 -1.80 8.65 8.12
C HIS A 98 -0.91 9.24 9.21
N LEU A 99 -0.13 8.39 9.87
CA LEU A 99 0.69 8.76 11.01
C LEU A 99 2.13 8.31 10.77
N ASP A 100 3.06 9.25 10.87
CA ASP A 100 4.50 8.98 10.89
C ASP A 100 5.05 9.35 12.26
N LEU A 101 5.43 8.35 13.06
CA LEU A 101 5.99 8.55 14.39
C LEU A 101 7.47 8.22 14.39
N LYS A 102 8.32 9.25 14.43
CA LYS A 102 9.73 9.06 14.77
C LYS A 102 9.85 8.95 16.29
N ARG A 103 10.06 7.74 16.81
CA ARG A 103 10.42 7.58 18.22
C ARG A 103 11.79 8.22 18.43
N GLY A 104 11.83 9.36 19.12
CA GLY A 104 13.07 9.94 19.61
C GLY A 104 13.73 8.93 20.53
N GLY A 105 14.97 8.54 20.23
CA GLY A 105 15.78 7.75 21.14
C GLY A 105 15.87 8.50 22.46
N SER A 106 15.48 7.85 23.55
CA SER A 106 15.69 8.34 24.89
C SER A 106 17.19 8.37 25.19
N THR A 107 17.86 9.44 24.80
CA THR A 107 19.13 9.85 25.40
C THR A 107 18.84 10.99 26.34
N SER A 108 18.85 10.69 27.62
CA SER A 108 18.92 11.68 28.69
C SER A 108 20.21 12.51 28.53
N SER A 109 20.10 13.68 27.93
CA SER A 109 21.07 14.76 28.13
C SER A 109 20.45 16.10 27.76
N SER A 110 20.42 16.94 28.79
CA SER A 110 20.05 18.34 28.90
C SER A 110 20.57 19.29 27.82
N SER A 111 19.74 20.32 27.59
CA SER A 111 20.03 21.71 27.17
C SER A 111 20.65 22.01 25.81
N ASP A 112 19.94 22.86 25.07
CA ASP A 112 20.38 23.82 24.04
C ASP A 112 21.34 23.38 22.93
N MET A 113 20.85 23.34 21.68
CA MET A 113 21.25 24.29 20.65
C MET A 113 20.46 24.07 19.34
N LEU A 114 20.11 25.19 18.72
CA LEU A 114 19.49 25.34 17.41
C LEU A 114 20.35 24.76 16.29
N GLN A 115 19.78 23.94 15.40
CA GLN A 115 20.10 23.94 13.95
C GLN A 115 19.18 22.96 13.19
N GLY A 116 18.72 23.41 12.02
CA GLY A 116 17.79 22.67 11.15
C GLY A 116 18.33 21.31 10.72
N GLY A 117 17.68 20.25 11.21
CA GLY A 117 17.96 18.87 10.85
C GLY A 117 17.12 18.41 9.67
N GLN A 118 17.78 18.27 8.51
CA GLN A 118 17.32 17.43 7.40
C GLN A 118 17.03 16.00 7.92
N PRO A 119 15.97 15.30 7.48
CA PRO A 119 15.80 13.90 7.83
C PRO A 119 16.80 13.06 7.03
N ILE A 120 17.99 12.90 7.59
CA ILE A 120 18.89 11.81 7.21
C ILE A 120 18.19 10.53 7.66
N PRO A 121 17.96 9.53 6.79
CA PRO A 121 17.65 8.20 7.28
C PRO A 121 18.90 7.77 8.05
N ASP A 122 18.75 7.48 9.35
CA ASP A 122 19.82 6.94 10.18
C ASP A 122 20.34 5.65 9.55
N ARG A 123 21.27 5.80 8.59
CA ARG A 123 22.25 4.81 8.24
C ARG A 123 23.13 4.73 9.48
N VAL A 124 22.72 3.87 10.41
CA VAL A 124 23.65 3.31 11.37
C VAL A 124 24.82 2.79 10.54
N ALA A 125 25.93 3.52 10.60
CA ALA A 125 27.18 3.23 9.92
C ALA A 125 27.87 2.02 10.58
N ASP A 126 27.16 0.90 10.63
CA ASP A 126 27.60 -0.35 11.25
C ASP A 126 27.28 -1.54 10.34
N GLY A 127 27.36 -1.40 9.00
CA GLY A 127 27.22 -2.52 8.06
C GLY A 127 25.93 -3.37 8.16
N ARG A 128 25.00 -3.02 9.05
CA ARG A 128 23.80 -3.78 9.38
C ARG A 128 22.72 -3.37 8.41
N ARG A 129 22.17 -4.38 7.72
CA ARG A 129 21.02 -4.20 6.85
C ARG A 129 19.87 -3.60 7.67
N ALA A 130 19.25 -2.54 7.16
CA ALA A 130 18.04 -2.00 7.75
C ALA A 130 16.95 -3.07 7.74
N LEU A 131 16.36 -3.36 8.90
CA LEU A 131 15.26 -4.29 9.06
C LEU A 131 13.94 -3.51 9.16
N ALA A 132 12.99 -3.82 8.28
CA ALA A 132 11.64 -3.25 8.32
C ALA A 132 10.64 -4.35 8.72
N LEU A 133 9.84 -4.10 9.75
CA LEU A 133 8.70 -4.94 10.10
C LEU A 133 7.44 -4.34 9.47
N VAL A 134 6.84 -5.05 8.51
CA VAL A 134 5.58 -4.67 7.88
C VAL A 134 4.45 -5.49 8.51
N VAL A 135 3.43 -4.81 9.06
CA VAL A 135 2.28 -5.45 9.71
C VAL A 135 1.01 -5.12 8.93
N PHE A 136 0.30 -6.17 8.50
CA PHE A 136 -1.00 -6.05 7.86
C PHE A 136 -2.11 -6.37 8.87
N ILE A 137 -3.02 -5.42 9.07
CA ILE A 137 -4.18 -5.59 9.96
C ILE A 137 -5.40 -5.87 9.06
N GLY A 138 -6.07 -7.00 9.27
CA GLY A 138 -7.23 -7.42 8.47
C GLY A 138 -6.91 -8.45 7.37
N GLY A 139 -5.65 -8.85 7.24
CA GLY A 139 -5.21 -9.92 6.34
C GLY A 139 -4.15 -9.47 5.33
N VAL A 140 -3.41 -10.45 4.81
CA VAL A 140 -2.42 -10.28 3.75
C VAL A 140 -2.49 -11.49 2.83
N THR A 141 -2.34 -11.27 1.53
CA THR A 141 -2.37 -12.34 0.52
C THR A 141 -0.99 -12.95 0.30
N PHE A 142 -0.94 -14.18 -0.22
CA PHE A 142 0.33 -14.80 -0.62
C PHE A 142 1.06 -14.01 -1.70
N ALA A 143 0.32 -13.38 -2.60
CA ALA A 143 0.87 -12.55 -3.66
C ALA A 143 1.52 -11.26 -3.09
N GLU A 144 0.93 -10.63 -2.09
CA GLU A 144 1.55 -9.52 -1.36
C GLU A 144 2.83 -9.97 -0.62
N ILE A 145 2.80 -11.14 0.02
CA ILE A 145 4.00 -11.71 0.67
C ILE A 145 5.11 -11.98 -0.36
N ALA A 146 4.78 -12.53 -1.52
CA ALA A 146 5.73 -12.76 -2.61
C ALA A 146 6.32 -11.43 -3.12
N ALA A 147 5.50 -10.38 -3.20
CA ALA A 147 5.94 -9.05 -3.61
C ALA A 147 6.89 -8.40 -2.60
N LEU A 148 6.68 -8.61 -1.29
CA LEU A 148 7.64 -8.15 -0.27
C LEU A 148 8.99 -8.87 -0.38
N ARG A 149 8.96 -10.19 -0.63
CA ARG A 149 10.19 -10.98 -0.84
C ARG A 149 10.96 -10.52 -2.08
N PHE A 150 10.28 -10.04 -3.12
CA PHE A 150 10.94 -9.45 -4.29
C PHE A 150 11.84 -8.26 -3.91
N PHE A 151 11.51 -7.49 -2.86
CA PHE A 151 12.34 -6.40 -2.38
C PHE A 151 13.54 -6.84 -1.53
N GLU A 152 13.51 -8.03 -0.93
CA GLU A 152 14.63 -8.53 -0.13
C GLU A 152 15.81 -8.99 -0.99
N PHE A 153 15.57 -9.32 -2.27
CA PHE A 153 16.59 -9.85 -3.18
C PHE A 153 16.78 -9.06 -4.50
N PRO A 154 16.98 -7.72 -4.51
CA PRO A 154 17.13 -6.97 -5.76
C PRO A 154 18.39 -7.31 -6.56
N GLY A 155 19.36 -8.01 -5.96
CA GLY A 155 20.71 -8.22 -6.49
C GLY A 155 21.07 -9.64 -6.91
N ARG A 156 20.16 -10.62 -6.86
CA ARG A 156 20.49 -12.04 -7.17
C ARG A 156 19.92 -12.55 -8.51
N ASN A 157 19.06 -11.79 -9.17
CA ASN A 157 18.43 -12.17 -10.44
C ASN A 157 19.14 -11.62 -11.68
N ARG A 158 20.43 -11.27 -11.56
CA ARG A 158 21.31 -10.95 -12.70
C ARG A 158 22.41 -12.01 -12.78
N LEU A 159 22.08 -13.19 -13.28
CA LEU A 159 23.04 -14.19 -13.73
C LEU A 159 22.65 -14.66 -15.12
#